data_AF-A0A9W4X0S2-F1
#
_entry.id   AF-A0A9W4X0S2-F1
#
_cell.length_a   1.000
_cell.length_b   1.000
_cell.length_c   1.000
_cell.angle_alpha   90.00
_cell.angle_beta   90.00
_cell.angle_gamma   90.00
#
_symmetry.space_group_name_H-M   'P 1'
#
loop_
_entity.id
_entity.type
_entity.pdbx_description
1 polymer ?
#
loop_
_entity_poly.entity_id
_entity_poly.type
_entity_poly.pdbx_seq_one_letter_code
_entity_poly.pdbx_strand_id
1 'polypeptide(L)'
;SYLEALQKGDHNLISSIIEEENSKSHPYSKQESLTKNVIGFVIGTVQTLSIVENKDFIKMINGFDLYYKVPCSKTLKDRISSAYEAGIDKVKNQLLQLE
;
A
#
# COMPACT_ATOMS: atom_id res chain seq x y z
N SER A 1 -22.30 14.45 15.87
CA SER A 1 -22.39 13.32 14.92
C SER A 1 -22.31 13.84 13.48
N TYR A 2 -21.72 13.10 12.52
CA TYR A 2 -21.66 13.49 11.09
C TYR A 2 -23.05 13.84 10.51
N LEU A 3 -24.07 13.07 10.91
CA LEU A 3 -25.46 13.29 10.49
C LEU A 3 -26.02 14.64 10.99
N GLU A 4 -25.63 15.09 12.18
CA GLU A 4 -26.06 16.38 12.72
C GLU A 4 -25.35 17.56 12.03
N ALA A 5 -24.08 17.37 11.64
CA ALA A 5 -23.31 18.38 10.90
C ALA A 5 -23.87 18.59 9.48
N LEU A 6 -24.25 17.50 8.80
CA LEU A 6 -24.93 17.54 7.51
C LEU A 6 -26.28 18.27 7.59
N GLN A 7 -27.09 18.00 8.62
CA GLN A 7 -28.37 18.68 8.81
C GLN A 7 -28.22 20.18 9.09
N LYS A 8 -27.10 20.61 9.69
CA LYS A 8 -26.81 22.02 10.01
C LYS A 8 -26.06 22.76 8.89
N GLY A 9 -25.61 22.07 7.84
CA GLY A 9 -24.84 22.68 6.76
C GLY A 9 -23.46 23.20 7.19
N ASP A 10 -22.88 22.63 8.24
CA ASP A 10 -21.58 23.06 8.77
C ASP A 10 -20.44 22.47 7.94
N HIS A 11 -20.13 23.15 6.83
CA HIS A 11 -19.13 22.71 5.86
C HIS A 11 -17.72 22.56 6.44
N ASN A 12 -17.35 23.35 7.45
CA ASN A 12 -16.04 23.27 8.09
C ASN A 12 -15.91 22.00 8.94
N LEU A 13 -16.94 21.71 9.75
CA LEU A 13 -17.00 20.49 10.55
C LEU A 13 -17.06 19.23 9.67
N ILE A 14 -17.79 19.29 8.55
CA ILE A 14 -17.84 18.20 7.58
C ILE A 14 -16.45 17.96 6.96
N SER A 15 -15.74 19.02 6.56
CA SER A 15 -14.37 18.88 6.01
C SER A 15 -13.42 18.25 7.02
N SER A 16 -13.43 18.72 8.27
CA SER A 16 -12.53 18.18 9.31
C SER A 16 -12.81 16.71 9.63
N ILE A 17 -14.08 16.28 9.64
CA ILE A 17 -14.45 14.87 9.86
C ILE A 17 -13.98 14.00 8.69
N ILE A 18 -14.15 14.47 7.44
CA ILE A 18 -13.70 13.76 6.25
C ILE A 18 -12.17 13.66 6.23
N GLU A 19 -11.46 14.73 6.55
CA GLU A 19 -10.00 14.74 6.67
C GLU A 19 -9.51 13.77 7.76
N GLU A 20 -10.19 13.74 8.91
CA GLU A 20 -9.88 12.82 10.00
C GLU A 20 -10.09 11.35 9.58
N GLU A 21 -11.21 11.02 8.96
CA GLU A 21 -11.46 9.68 8.41
C GLU A 21 -10.43 9.31 7.36
N ASN A 22 -10.11 10.21 6.42
CA ASN A 22 -9.10 9.97 5.39
C ASN A 22 -7.67 9.85 5.94
N SER A 23 -7.40 10.38 7.14
CA SER A 23 -6.09 10.25 7.79
C SER A 23 -5.86 8.85 8.37
N LYS A 24 -6.95 8.12 8.65
CA LYS A 24 -6.90 6.77 9.22
C LYS A 24 -6.22 5.83 8.23
N SER A 25 -5.31 5.02 8.75
CA SER A 25 -4.70 3.93 8.01
C SER A 25 -5.11 2.60 8.61
N HIS A 26 -5.20 1.58 7.77
CA HIS A 26 -5.29 0.21 8.27
C HIS A 26 -4.17 -0.12 9.25
N PRO A 27 -4.40 -1.06 10.19
CA PRO A 27 -3.35 -1.68 10.98
C PRO A 27 -2.22 -2.23 10.09
N TYR A 28 -1.02 -2.28 10.64
CA TYR A 28 0.18 -2.73 9.92
C TYR A 28 -0.02 -4.06 9.19
N SER A 29 -0.63 -5.06 9.84
CA SER A 29 -0.87 -6.39 9.24
C SER A 29 -1.70 -6.33 7.96
N LYS A 30 -2.74 -5.48 7.92
CA LYS A 30 -3.59 -5.31 6.74
C LYS A 30 -2.89 -4.45 5.67
N GLN A 31 -2.17 -3.39 6.05
CA GLN A 31 -1.31 -2.65 5.11
C GLN A 31 -0.29 -3.57 4.42
N GLU A 32 0.32 -4.45 5.19
CA GLU A 32 1.30 -5.42 4.71
C GLU A 32 0.68 -6.41 3.73
N SER A 33 -0.48 -6.98 4.07
CA SER A 33 -1.20 -7.90 3.18
C SER A 33 -1.59 -7.24 1.86
N LEU A 34 -2.09 -6.01 1.88
CA LEU A 34 -2.45 -5.28 0.67
C LEU A 34 -1.21 -4.89 -0.15
N THR A 35 -0.12 -4.50 0.51
CA THR A 35 1.16 -4.21 -0.15
C THR A 35 1.72 -5.41 -0.90
N LYS A 36 1.58 -6.63 -0.35
CA LYS A 36 1.95 -7.87 -1.06
C LYS A 36 1.15 -8.07 -2.34
N ASN A 37 -0.14 -7.72 -2.34
CA ASN A 37 -0.97 -7.78 -3.55
C ASN A 37 -0.51 -6.77 -4.60
N VAL A 38 -0.18 -5.54 -4.19
CA VAL A 38 0.36 -4.52 -5.11
C VAL A 38 1.71 -4.96 -5.70
N ILE A 39 2.62 -5.50 -4.88
CA ILE A 39 3.90 -6.05 -5.34
C ILE A 39 3.65 -7.21 -6.33
N GLY A 40 2.72 -8.11 -6.01
CA GLY A 40 2.33 -9.21 -6.88
C GLY A 40 1.81 -8.74 -8.24
N PHE A 41 0.99 -7.69 -8.26
CA PHE A 41 0.53 -7.04 -9.49
C PHE A 41 1.70 -6.46 -10.30
N VAL A 42 2.56 -5.66 -9.65
CA VAL A 42 3.70 -4.99 -10.31
C VAL A 42 4.63 -6.02 -10.95
N ILE A 43 4.97 -7.09 -10.23
CA ILE A 43 5.84 -8.15 -10.74
C ILE A 43 5.11 -8.98 -11.80
N GLY A 44 3.91 -9.46 -11.49
CA GLY A 44 3.16 -10.40 -12.34
C GLY A 44 2.72 -9.80 -13.68
N THR A 45 2.58 -8.48 -13.75
CA THR A 45 2.23 -7.76 -14.99
C THR A 45 3.38 -6.90 -15.53
N VAL A 46 4.59 -7.06 -14.99
CA VAL A 46 5.82 -6.40 -15.45
C VAL A 46 5.70 -4.87 -15.55
N GLN A 47 5.09 -4.25 -14.54
CA GLN A 47 4.92 -2.80 -14.49
C GLN A 47 6.20 -2.10 -14.02
N THR A 48 6.35 -0.83 -14.40
CA THR A 48 7.38 0.02 -13.80
C THR A 48 7.04 0.31 -12.35
N LEU A 49 8.05 0.37 -11.46
CA LEU A 49 7.81 0.66 -10.04
C LEU A 49 7.09 1.99 -9.81
N SER A 50 7.29 2.95 -10.70
CA SER A 50 6.63 4.27 -10.69
C SER A 50 5.10 4.22 -10.83
N ILE A 51 4.50 3.07 -11.18
CA ILE A 51 3.05 2.94 -11.28
C ILE A 51 2.35 3.27 -9.96
N VAL A 52 2.98 2.98 -8.81
CA VAL A 52 2.42 3.26 -7.48
C VAL A 52 2.39 4.74 -7.13
N GLU A 53 3.06 5.58 -7.92
CA GLU A 53 3.06 7.04 -7.82
C GLU A 53 2.15 7.69 -8.87
N ASN A 54 1.57 6.89 -9.78
CA ASN A 54 0.61 7.39 -10.76
C ASN A 54 -0.70 7.79 -10.04
N LYS A 55 -1.19 9.00 -10.32
CA LYS A 55 -2.37 9.56 -9.66
C LYS A 55 -3.65 8.77 -9.94
N ASP A 56 -3.82 8.27 -11.16
CA ASP A 56 -5.00 7.49 -11.55
C ASP A 56 -4.95 6.09 -10.94
N PHE A 57 -3.76 5.49 -10.85
CA PHE A 57 -3.56 4.25 -10.11
C PHE A 57 -3.92 4.42 -8.64
N ILE A 58 -3.41 5.45 -7.97
CA ILE A 58 -3.74 5.75 -6.57
C ILE A 58 -5.25 5.99 -6.42
N LYS A 59 -5.87 6.75 -7.32
CA LYS A 59 -7.32 7.00 -7.30
C LYS A 59 -8.12 5.70 -7.43
N MET A 60 -7.71 4.81 -8.33
CA MET A 60 -8.34 3.51 -8.51
C MET A 60 -8.20 2.65 -7.24
N ILE A 61 -7.00 2.58 -6.66
CA ILE A 61 -6.75 1.82 -5.43
C ILE A 61 -7.56 2.38 -4.25
N ASN A 62 -7.61 3.70 -4.09
CA ASN A 62 -8.43 4.35 -3.06
C ASN A 62 -9.93 4.09 -3.27
N GLY A 63 -10.37 3.88 -4.51
CA GLY A 63 -11.73 3.43 -4.83
C GLY A 63 -12.04 2.00 -4.36
N PHE A 64 -11.02 1.15 -4.23
CA PHE A 64 -11.16 -0.21 -3.69
C PHE A 64 -11.00 -0.26 -2.17
N ASP A 65 -10.01 0.44 -1.61
CA ASP A 65 -9.79 0.53 -0.16
C ASP A 65 -9.22 1.90 0.22
N LEU A 66 -10.07 2.77 0.77
CA LEU A 66 -9.74 4.15 1.12
C LEU A 66 -8.65 4.27 2.20
N TYR A 67 -8.56 3.29 3.11
CA TYR A 67 -7.63 3.34 4.25
C TYR A 67 -6.29 2.65 3.95
N TYR A 68 -6.15 2.07 2.76
CA TYR A 68 -4.87 1.56 2.29
C TYR A 68 -3.96 2.72 1.86
N LYS A 69 -2.71 2.71 2.35
CA LYS A 69 -1.72 3.70 1.96
C LYS A 69 -0.79 3.08 0.93
N VAL A 70 -0.97 3.46 -0.33
CA VAL A 70 -0.14 2.97 -1.44
C VAL A 70 1.33 3.32 -1.15
N PRO A 71 2.24 2.34 -1.10
CA PRO A 71 3.67 2.58 -0.86
C PRO A 71 4.33 3.27 -2.04
N CYS A 72 5.39 4.04 -1.80
CA CYS A 72 6.16 4.68 -2.86
C CYS A 72 7.10 3.70 -3.57
N SER A 73 7.64 4.10 -4.73
CA SER A 73 8.52 3.25 -5.54
C SER A 73 9.75 2.78 -4.77
N LYS A 74 10.29 3.63 -3.90
CA LYS A 74 11.43 3.27 -3.04
C LYS A 74 11.08 2.12 -2.10
N THR A 75 9.93 2.18 -1.43
CA THR A 75 9.46 1.12 -0.55
C THR A 75 9.25 -0.20 -1.31
N LEU A 76 8.68 -0.15 -2.52
CA LEU A 76 8.58 -1.36 -3.36
C LEU A 76 9.95 -1.93 -3.69
N LYS A 77 10.87 -1.07 -4.16
CA LYS A 77 12.22 -1.47 -4.55
C LYS A 77 12.94 -2.15 -3.40
N ASP A 78 12.95 -1.53 -2.23
CA ASP A 78 13.64 -2.04 -1.05
C ASP A 78 13.08 -3.43 -0.66
N ARG A 79 11.76 -3.59 -0.66
CA ARG A 79 11.11 -4.87 -0.35
C ARG A 79 11.44 -5.97 -1.37
N ILE A 80 11.41 -5.65 -2.66
CA ILE A 80 11.73 -6.60 -3.73
C ILE A 80 13.20 -7.01 -3.65
N SER A 81 14.10 -6.04 -3.46
CA SER A 81 15.54 -6.29 -3.28
C SER A 81 15.82 -7.17 -2.07
N SER A 82 15.26 -6.86 -0.90
CA SER A 82 15.45 -7.69 0.30
C SER A 82 14.91 -9.10 0.14
N ALA A 83 13.77 -9.28 -0.52
CA ALA A 83 13.21 -10.62 -0.79
C ALA A 83 14.10 -11.41 -1.76
N TYR A 84 14.66 -10.76 -2.77
CA TYR A 84 15.59 -11.37 -3.72
C TYR A 84 16.88 -11.82 -3.04
N GLU A 85 17.50 -10.96 -2.22
CA GLU A 85 18.71 -11.27 -1.45
C GLU A 85 18.48 -12.44 -0.49
N ALA A 86 17.37 -12.42 0.27
CA ALA A 86 17.01 -13.52 1.16
C ALA A 86 16.79 -14.83 0.39
N GLY A 87 16.23 -14.76 -0.82
CA GLY A 87 16.09 -15.90 -1.72
C GLY A 87 17.43 -16.48 -2.15
N ILE A 88 18.39 -15.62 -2.54
CA ILE A 88 19.75 -16.03 -2.88
C ILE A 88 20.42 -16.74 -1.70
N ASP A 89 20.38 -16.13 -0.52
CA ASP A 89 21.06 -16.67 0.66
C ASP A 89 20.47 -18.03 1.06
N LYS A 90 19.15 -18.17 0.97
CA LYS A 90 18.48 -19.45 1.18
C LYS A 90 18.98 -20.53 0.21
N VAL A 91 19.08 -20.22 -1.08
CA VAL A 91 19.55 -21.19 -2.09
C VAL A 91 21.02 -21.56 -1.87
N LYS A 92 21.88 -20.58 -1.56
CA LYS A 92 23.30 -20.83 -1.23
C LYS A 92 23.45 -21.76 -0.03
N ASN A 93 22.70 -21.51 1.04
CA ASN A 93 22.73 -22.34 2.24
C ASN A 93 22.27 -23.77 1.96
N GLN A 94 21.27 -23.95 1.09
CA GLN A 94 20.84 -25.28 0.67
C GLN A 94 21.91 -26.01 -0.14
N LEU A 95 22.64 -25.30 -1.00
CA LEU A 95 23.71 -25.88 -1.81
C LEU A 95 24.88 -26.36 -0.94
N LEU A 96 25.31 -25.54 0.04
CA LEU A 96 26.38 -25.87 0.97
C LEU A 96 26.06 -27.07 1.87
N GLN A 97 24.79 -27.41 2.09
CA GLN A 97 24.40 -28.60 2.85
C GLN A 97 24.42 -29.90 2.03
N LEU A 98 24.58 -29.79 0.71
CA LEU A 98 24.69 -30.94 -0.20
C LEU A 98 26.14 -31.31 -0.53
N GLU A 99 27.09 -30.42 -0.23
CA GLU A 99 28.54 -30.64 -0.32
C GLU A 99 29.09 -31.26 0.96
#